data_AF-A0A6F8XM30-F1
#
_entry.id   AF-A0A6F8XM30-F1
#
_cell.length_a   1.000
_cell.length_b   1.000
_cell.length_c   1.000
_cell.angle_alpha   90.00
_cell.angle_beta   90.00
_cell.angle_gamma   90.00
#
_symmetry.space_group_name_H-M   'P 1'
#
loop_
_entity.id
_entity.type
_entity.pdbx_description
1 polymer ?
#
loop_
_entity_poly.entity_id
_entity_poly.type
_entity_poly.pdbx_seq_one_letter_code
_entity_poly.pdbx_strand_id
1 'polypeptide(L)'
;MAAIAGYEPHVSMVLKRVRGVTMPVESQYSPSEIVGLSDENIVPVIDPALIVGEGLHFAEGRCFTTDASLLYIDIVRVLDDIEFRLKAGLIGLVGDARITRFGMTRLANRAAGILGPLKRTAVIADFAVTIPVLDILSIPESAWSPTDAAVVATARENREVDMFVSITYGPAVHRLKVTLSPRF
;
A
#
# COMPACT_ATOMS: atom_id res chain seq x y z
N MET A 1 -20.70 -8.96 -8.80
CA MET A 1 -19.25 -8.76 -8.52
C MET A 1 -18.90 -7.32 -8.83
N ALA A 2 -18.19 -6.63 -7.94
CA ALA A 2 -17.73 -5.26 -8.19
C ALA A 2 -16.41 -5.27 -8.99
N ALA A 3 -16.23 -4.29 -9.90
CA ALA A 3 -15.12 -4.27 -10.86
C ALA A 3 -13.72 -4.15 -10.20
N ILE A 4 -13.63 -3.50 -9.04
CA ILE A 4 -12.36 -3.29 -8.30
C ILE A 4 -12.18 -4.34 -7.19
N ALA A 5 -13.22 -4.58 -6.38
CA ALA A 5 -13.13 -5.42 -5.18
C ALA A 5 -12.82 -6.90 -5.46
N GLY A 6 -12.97 -7.37 -6.70
CA GLY A 6 -12.62 -8.72 -7.11
C GLY A 6 -11.12 -8.99 -7.27
N TYR A 7 -10.28 -7.94 -7.19
CA TYR A 7 -8.82 -8.05 -7.29
C TYR A 7 -8.15 -7.78 -5.96
N GLU A 8 -7.00 -8.42 -5.74
CA GLU A 8 -6.15 -8.13 -4.58
C GLU A 8 -5.75 -6.64 -4.55
N PRO A 9 -5.52 -6.04 -3.36
CA PRO A 9 -5.29 -4.60 -3.22
C PRO A 9 -4.17 -4.04 -4.10
N HIS A 10 -3.07 -4.78 -4.24
CA HIS A 10 -1.87 -4.38 -4.99
C HIS A 10 -1.98 -4.53 -6.50
N VAL A 11 -3.07 -5.12 -6.99
CA VAL A 11 -3.28 -5.29 -8.42
C VAL A 11 -3.75 -3.95 -8.99
N SER A 12 -3.00 -3.39 -9.94
CA SER A 12 -3.42 -2.19 -10.67
C SER A 12 -4.74 -2.40 -11.40
N MET A 13 -5.57 -1.36 -11.42
CA MET A 13 -6.87 -1.38 -12.12
C MET A 13 -6.75 -1.15 -13.62
N VAL A 14 -5.58 -0.73 -14.10
CA VAL A 14 -5.33 -0.54 -15.53
C VAL A 14 -5.64 -1.83 -16.30
N LEU A 15 -6.46 -1.70 -17.34
CA LEU A 15 -6.93 -2.78 -18.21
C LEU A 15 -7.69 -3.91 -17.48
N LYS A 16 -8.24 -3.66 -16.29
CA LYS A 16 -9.17 -4.62 -15.67
C LYS A 16 -10.56 -4.46 -16.26
N ARG A 17 -11.18 -5.59 -16.59
CA ARG A 17 -12.46 -5.64 -17.29
C ARG A 17 -13.61 -5.18 -16.38
N VAL A 18 -14.43 -4.27 -16.91
CA VAL A 18 -15.71 -3.85 -16.36
C VAL A 18 -16.81 -4.71 -17.00
N ARG A 19 -17.64 -5.35 -16.16
CA ARG A 19 -18.71 -6.26 -16.62
C ARG A 19 -20.08 -5.68 -16.27
N GLY A 20 -21.09 -6.09 -17.02
CA GLY A 20 -22.49 -5.72 -16.78
C GLY A 20 -22.88 -4.35 -17.35
N VAL A 21 -22.02 -3.74 -18.16
CA VAL A 21 -22.27 -2.48 -18.86
C VAL A 21 -21.79 -2.64 -20.30
N THR A 22 -22.51 -2.03 -21.24
CA THR A 22 -22.16 -1.94 -22.66
C THR A 22 -22.14 -0.48 -23.08
N MET A 23 -21.22 -0.11 -23.96
CA MET A 23 -21.10 1.25 -24.48
C MET A 23 -21.08 1.17 -26.01
N PRO A 24 -21.99 1.89 -26.71
CA PRO A 24 -21.94 2.00 -28.15
C PRO A 24 -20.62 2.60 -28.63
N VAL A 25 -20.16 2.22 -29.82
CA VAL A 25 -18.86 2.66 -30.35
C VAL A 25 -18.80 4.18 -30.50
N GLU A 26 -19.89 4.80 -30.90
CA GLU A 26 -20.06 6.25 -31.04
C GLU A 26 -19.98 7.02 -29.71
N SER A 27 -20.13 6.33 -28.58
CA SER A 27 -20.00 6.91 -27.23
C SER A 27 -18.63 6.68 -26.60
N GLN A 28 -17.69 6.05 -27.32
CA GLN A 28 -16.35 5.78 -26.82
C GLN A 28 -15.44 7.00 -26.94
N TYR A 29 -14.58 7.17 -25.95
CA TYR A 29 -13.59 8.25 -25.92
C TYR A 29 -12.51 8.05 -26.98
N SER A 30 -12.15 9.14 -27.66
CA SER A 30 -10.96 9.21 -28.49
C SER A 30 -9.68 9.11 -27.64
N PRO A 31 -8.52 8.74 -28.23
CA PRO A 31 -7.26 8.69 -27.52
C PRO A 31 -6.89 10.00 -26.79
N SER A 32 -7.18 11.17 -27.38
CA SER A 32 -6.93 12.47 -26.76
C SER A 32 -7.83 12.74 -25.55
N GLU A 33 -9.10 12.32 -25.61
CA GLU A 33 -10.02 12.47 -24.48
C GLU A 33 -9.64 11.55 -23.32
N ILE A 34 -9.20 10.32 -23.60
CA ILE A 34 -8.72 9.39 -22.58
C ILE A 34 -7.54 10.00 -21.82
N VAL A 35 -6.59 10.63 -22.53
CA VAL A 35 -5.45 11.31 -21.91
C VAL A 35 -5.91 12.51 -21.09
N GLY A 36 -6.77 13.36 -21.65
CA GLY A 36 -7.29 14.53 -20.92
C GLY A 36 -8.02 14.16 -19.63
N LEU A 37 -8.87 13.14 -19.67
CA LEU A 37 -9.56 12.63 -18.47
C LEU A 37 -8.57 12.05 -17.45
N SER A 38 -7.58 11.29 -17.91
CA SER A 38 -6.54 10.72 -17.05
C SER A 38 -5.73 11.81 -16.34
N ASP A 39 -5.38 12.89 -17.03
CA ASP A 39 -4.64 14.02 -16.47
C ASP A 39 -5.44 14.83 -15.45
N GLU A 40 -6.77 14.79 -15.55
CA GLU A 40 -7.71 15.31 -14.55
C GLU A 40 -8.07 14.28 -13.45
N ASN A 41 -7.31 13.19 -13.35
CA ASN A 41 -7.50 12.10 -12.38
C ASN A 41 -8.87 11.40 -12.45
N ILE A 42 -9.48 11.39 -13.64
CA ILE A 42 -10.70 10.63 -13.93
C ILE A 42 -10.27 9.29 -14.53
N VAL A 43 -10.98 8.22 -14.17
CA VAL A 43 -10.75 6.88 -14.72
C VAL A 43 -11.76 6.61 -15.83
N PRO A 44 -11.40 6.79 -17.12
CA PRO A 44 -12.29 6.46 -18.21
C PRO A 44 -12.38 4.93 -18.39
N VAL A 45 -13.53 4.51 -18.89
CA VAL A 45 -13.79 3.13 -19.30
C VAL A 45 -13.71 3.07 -20.82
N ILE A 46 -12.92 2.13 -21.35
CA ILE A 46 -12.55 2.05 -22.78
C ILE A 46 -12.70 0.62 -23.30
N ASP A 47 -12.84 0.47 -24.62
CA ASP A 47 -12.76 -0.81 -25.33
C ASP A 47 -11.46 -0.83 -26.17
N PRO A 48 -10.34 -1.31 -25.60
CA PRO A 48 -9.04 -1.21 -26.25
C PRO A 48 -8.91 -2.21 -27.41
N ALA A 49 -8.62 -1.70 -28.61
CA ALA A 49 -8.54 -2.49 -29.85
C ALA A 49 -7.53 -3.67 -29.84
N LEU A 50 -6.53 -3.65 -28.95
CA LEU A 50 -5.49 -4.69 -28.85
C LEU A 50 -5.82 -5.81 -27.86
N ILE A 51 -6.94 -5.73 -27.13
CA ILE A 51 -7.41 -6.80 -26.24
C ILE A 51 -8.45 -7.63 -26.99
N VAL A 52 -8.17 -8.92 -27.17
CA VAL A 52 -9.07 -9.84 -27.86
C VAL A 52 -10.29 -10.14 -26.99
N GLY A 53 -11.47 -10.16 -27.61
CA GLY A 53 -12.74 -10.40 -26.92
C GLY A 53 -13.31 -9.09 -26.37
N GLU A 54 -14.13 -8.44 -27.20
CA GLU A 54 -14.79 -7.15 -26.95
C GLU A 54 -15.17 -6.96 -25.48
N GLY A 55 -14.83 -5.80 -24.92
CA GLY A 55 -15.11 -5.53 -23.52
C GLY A 55 -14.62 -4.19 -23.02
N LEU A 56 -15.39 -3.65 -22.09
CA LEU A 56 -15.02 -2.44 -21.38
C LEU A 56 -13.95 -2.73 -20.33
N HIS A 57 -12.97 -1.86 -20.24
CA HIS A 57 -11.83 -1.93 -19.32
C HIS A 57 -11.56 -0.56 -18.72
N PHE A 58 -11.00 -0.51 -17.52
CA PHE A 58 -10.44 0.74 -17.01
C PHE A 58 -9.20 1.14 -17.81
N ALA A 59 -9.17 2.37 -18.33
CA ALA A 59 -8.01 2.87 -19.07
C ALA A 59 -6.84 3.21 -18.14
N GLU A 60 -7.14 3.59 -16.90
CA GLU A 60 -6.16 4.11 -15.95
C GLU A 60 -6.48 3.63 -14.52
N GLY A 61 -5.53 3.76 -13.61
CA GLY A 61 -5.69 3.38 -12.20
C GLY A 61 -5.56 4.56 -11.23
N ARG A 62 -5.86 5.80 -11.65
CA ARG A 62 -5.67 7.01 -10.84
C ARG A 62 -6.78 7.24 -9.81
N CYS A 63 -6.42 7.83 -8.69
CA CYS A 63 -7.31 8.37 -7.67
C CYS A 63 -7.58 9.85 -7.94
N PHE A 64 -8.80 10.29 -7.66
CA PHE A 64 -9.13 11.72 -7.65
C PHE A 64 -8.54 12.39 -6.41
N THR A 65 -7.32 12.90 -6.52
CA THR A 65 -6.56 13.48 -5.39
C THR A 65 -5.63 14.59 -5.87
N THR A 66 -5.23 15.48 -4.95
CA THR A 66 -4.15 16.45 -5.14
C THR A 66 -2.81 15.96 -4.58
N ASP A 67 -2.82 14.86 -3.82
CA ASP A 67 -1.62 14.25 -3.26
C ASP A 67 -1.02 13.24 -4.25
N ALA A 68 0.11 13.62 -4.85
CA ALA A 68 0.82 12.78 -5.82
C ALA A 68 1.32 11.45 -5.24
N SER A 69 1.49 11.34 -3.92
CA SER A 69 1.90 10.09 -3.26
C SER A 69 0.77 9.06 -3.18
N LEU A 70 -0.49 9.52 -3.30
CA LEU A 70 -1.71 8.70 -3.26
C LEU A 70 -2.41 8.63 -4.63
N LEU A 71 -1.68 8.95 -5.69
CA LEU A 71 -2.23 9.14 -7.03
C LEU A 71 -2.86 7.88 -7.62
N TYR A 72 -2.50 6.68 -7.17
CA TYR A 72 -2.98 5.43 -7.76
C TYR A 72 -3.82 4.59 -6.79
N ILE A 73 -4.85 3.96 -7.33
CA ILE A 73 -5.85 3.17 -6.58
C ILE A 73 -5.19 1.99 -5.86
N ASP A 74 -4.23 1.30 -6.50
CA ASP A 74 -3.51 0.18 -5.90
C ASP A 74 -2.66 0.64 -4.70
N ILE A 75 -2.01 1.81 -4.78
CA ILE A 75 -1.27 2.39 -3.64
C ILE A 75 -2.18 2.55 -2.43
N VAL A 76 -3.29 3.29 -2.60
CA VAL A 76 -4.21 3.59 -1.49
C VAL A 76 -4.78 2.29 -0.91
N ARG A 77 -5.23 1.37 -1.77
CA ARG A 77 -5.78 0.08 -1.33
C ARG A 77 -4.77 -0.77 -0.58
N VAL A 78 -3.49 -0.76 -0.99
CA VAL A 78 -2.44 -1.52 -0.30
C VAL A 78 -2.11 -0.91 1.06
N LEU A 79 -2.06 0.42 1.15
CA LEU A 79 -1.84 1.09 2.43
C LEU A 79 -2.98 0.78 3.42
N ASP A 80 -4.23 0.86 2.96
CA ASP A 80 -5.41 0.50 3.77
C ASP A 80 -5.38 -0.98 4.21
N ASP A 81 -5.03 -1.90 3.29
CA ASP A 81 -4.91 -3.32 3.60
C ASP A 81 -3.79 -3.60 4.61
N ILE A 82 -2.64 -2.94 4.48
CA ILE A 82 -1.53 -3.08 5.42
C ILE A 82 -1.92 -2.54 6.80
N GLU A 83 -2.53 -1.36 6.86
CA GLU A 83 -3.01 -0.77 8.11
C GLU A 83 -4.00 -1.72 8.81
N PHE A 84 -4.97 -2.26 8.07
CA PHE A 84 -5.93 -3.22 8.60
C PHE A 84 -5.24 -4.48 9.12
N ARG A 85 -4.31 -5.08 8.35
CA ARG A 85 -3.57 -6.29 8.75
C ARG A 85 -2.72 -6.07 9.99
N LEU A 86 -2.09 -4.90 10.12
CA LEU A 86 -1.32 -4.55 11.31
C LEU A 86 -2.25 -4.42 12.52
N LYS A 87 -3.33 -3.64 12.43
CA LYS A 87 -4.30 -3.48 13.53
C LYS A 87 -4.89 -4.83 13.95
N ALA A 88 -5.41 -5.61 13.00
CA ALA A 88 -6.00 -6.91 13.27
C ALA A 88 -4.98 -7.95 13.75
N GLY A 89 -3.77 -7.95 13.20
CA GLY A 89 -2.72 -8.92 13.52
C GLY A 89 -1.99 -8.67 14.83
N LEU A 90 -2.03 -7.44 15.33
CA LEU A 90 -1.42 -7.00 16.59
C LEU A 90 -2.42 -6.92 17.76
N ILE A 91 -3.73 -6.94 17.50
CA ILE A 91 -4.77 -6.79 18.55
C ILE A 91 -4.59 -7.80 19.71
N GLY A 92 -4.20 -9.04 19.41
CA GLY A 92 -3.98 -10.07 20.43
C GLY A 92 -2.74 -9.84 21.30
N LEU A 93 -1.88 -8.87 20.97
CA LEU A 93 -0.76 -8.47 21.82
C LEU A 93 -1.13 -7.33 22.78
N VAL A 94 -2.27 -6.67 22.56
CA VAL A 94 -2.80 -5.66 23.49
C VAL A 94 -3.22 -6.36 24.78
N GLY A 95 -2.64 -5.95 25.90
CA GLY A 95 -2.83 -6.59 27.22
C GLY A 95 -1.87 -7.75 27.51
N ASP A 96 -1.37 -8.42 26.48
CA ASP A 96 -0.43 -9.55 26.59
C ASP A 96 1.04 -9.12 26.59
N ALA A 97 1.41 -8.18 25.72
CA ALA A 97 2.77 -7.70 25.61
C ALA A 97 3.14 -6.84 26.83
N ARG A 98 4.27 -7.14 27.45
CA ARG A 98 4.83 -6.32 28.54
C ARG A 98 5.77 -5.26 27.96
N ILE A 99 5.82 -4.09 28.59
CA ILE A 99 6.74 -2.99 28.24
C ILE A 99 8.13 -3.30 28.81
N THR A 100 8.73 -4.34 28.24
CA THR A 100 10.06 -4.87 28.49
C THR A 100 10.73 -5.12 27.14
N ARG A 101 12.07 -5.24 27.13
CA ARG A 101 12.82 -5.51 25.89
C ARG A 101 12.22 -6.70 25.14
N PHE A 102 11.96 -7.81 25.83
CA PHE A 102 11.40 -9.02 25.22
C PHE A 102 9.98 -8.81 24.68
N GLY A 103 9.10 -8.16 25.45
CA GLY A 103 7.72 -7.92 25.01
C GLY A 103 7.65 -6.98 23.80
N MET A 104 8.48 -5.94 23.77
CA MET A 104 8.57 -5.03 22.64
C MET A 104 9.24 -5.66 21.42
N THR A 105 10.24 -6.53 21.62
CA THR A 105 10.82 -7.35 20.54
C THR A 105 9.77 -8.28 19.94
N ARG A 106 8.93 -8.93 20.76
CA ARG A 106 7.82 -9.77 20.29
C ARG A 106 6.84 -8.96 19.45
N LEU A 107 6.54 -7.72 19.86
CA LEU A 107 5.66 -6.81 19.13
C LEU A 107 6.25 -6.43 17.76
N ALA A 108 7.51 -6.02 17.71
CA ALA A 108 8.23 -5.71 16.47
C ALA A 108 8.30 -6.91 15.52
N ASN A 109 8.63 -8.10 16.04
CA ASN A 109 8.70 -9.34 15.27
C ASN A 109 7.33 -9.74 14.69
N ARG A 110 6.24 -9.50 15.44
CA ARG A 110 4.88 -9.77 14.94
C ARG A 110 4.52 -8.84 13.78
N ALA A 111 4.81 -7.55 13.89
CA ALA A 111 4.61 -6.59 12.80
C ALA A 111 5.43 -6.98 11.56
N ALA A 112 6.72 -7.30 11.74
CA ALA A 112 7.57 -7.79 10.66
C ALA A 112 7.06 -9.10 10.04
N GLY A 113 6.48 -10.00 10.85
CA GLY A 113 5.85 -11.23 10.36
C GLY A 113 4.60 -11.00 9.50
N ILE A 114 3.89 -9.90 9.72
CA ILE A 114 2.73 -9.47 8.91
C ILE A 114 3.20 -8.87 7.58
N LEU A 115 4.25 -8.04 7.59
CA LEU A 115 4.77 -7.34 6.42
C LEU A 115 5.69 -8.21 5.54
N GLY A 116 6.39 -9.18 6.14
CA GLY A 116 7.35 -10.05 5.46
C GLY A 116 6.78 -10.79 4.23
N PRO A 117 5.56 -11.38 4.28
CA PRO A 117 4.92 -11.95 3.11
C PRO A 117 4.78 -10.98 1.94
N LEU A 118 4.36 -9.73 2.18
CA LEU A 118 4.18 -8.71 1.15
C LEU A 118 5.49 -8.33 0.46
N LYS A 119 6.59 -8.28 1.24
CA LYS A 119 7.93 -8.07 0.69
C LYS A 119 8.37 -9.25 -0.18
N ARG A 120 8.13 -10.50 0.28
CA ARG A 120 8.50 -11.71 -0.47
C ARG A 120 7.75 -11.85 -1.79
N THR A 121 6.51 -11.36 -1.87
CA THR A 121 5.71 -11.36 -3.09
C THR A 121 5.89 -10.09 -3.93
N ALA A 122 6.88 -9.24 -3.59
CA ALA A 122 7.20 -7.99 -4.29
C ALA A 122 6.05 -6.97 -4.36
N VAL A 123 5.10 -7.03 -3.42
CA VAL A 123 4.05 -6.00 -3.28
C VAL A 123 4.63 -4.72 -2.69
N ILE A 124 5.52 -4.87 -1.71
CA ILE A 124 6.34 -3.80 -1.16
C ILE A 124 7.81 -4.12 -1.44
N ALA A 125 8.60 -3.10 -1.76
CA ALA A 125 10.04 -3.25 -1.94
C ALA A 125 10.73 -3.42 -0.59
N ASP A 126 10.31 -2.65 0.42
CA ASP A 126 10.89 -2.72 1.76
C ASP A 126 9.94 -2.19 2.85
N PHE A 127 10.30 -2.41 4.11
CA PHE A 127 9.63 -1.82 5.26
C PHE A 127 10.58 -1.68 6.46
N ALA A 128 10.26 -0.75 7.36
CA ALA A 128 10.91 -0.59 8.65
C ALA A 128 9.87 -0.49 9.77
N VAL A 129 10.12 -1.17 10.89
CA VAL A 129 9.29 -1.11 12.11
C VAL A 129 10.17 -0.55 13.23
N THR A 130 9.78 0.62 13.75
CA THR A 130 10.49 1.31 14.84
C THR A 130 9.57 1.43 16.04
N ILE A 131 10.08 1.07 17.22
CA ILE A 131 9.37 1.24 18.49
C ILE A 131 10.34 1.98 19.40
N PRO A 132 10.17 3.29 19.65
CA PRO A 132 11.16 4.07 20.40
C PRO A 132 11.47 3.50 21.79
N VAL A 133 10.45 2.96 22.46
CA VAL A 133 10.62 2.29 23.77
C VAL A 133 11.49 1.04 23.64
N LEU A 134 11.41 0.29 22.53
CA LEU A 134 12.29 -0.87 22.29
C LEU A 134 13.74 -0.42 22.10
N ASP A 135 13.96 0.65 21.34
CA ASP A 135 15.30 1.15 21.04
C ASP A 135 16.02 1.56 22.33
N ILE A 136 15.31 2.28 23.22
CA ILE A 136 15.80 2.63 24.56
C ILE A 136 16.04 1.37 25.42
N LEU A 137 15.06 0.45 25.47
CA LEU A 137 15.18 -0.78 26.26
C LEU A 137 16.30 -1.71 25.76
N SER A 138 16.81 -1.51 24.54
CA SER A 138 17.88 -2.30 23.92
C SER A 138 19.29 -1.89 24.37
N ILE A 139 19.46 -0.70 24.93
CA ILE A 139 20.71 -0.24 25.55
C ILE A 139 20.68 -0.39 27.10
N PRO A 140 21.84 -0.43 27.78
CA PRO A 140 21.89 -0.51 29.24
C PRO A 140 21.25 0.71 29.91
N GLU A 141 20.56 0.50 31.03
CA GLU A 141 19.88 1.58 31.78
C GLU A 141 20.85 2.67 32.26
N SER A 142 22.10 2.32 32.55
CA SER A 142 23.15 3.28 32.90
C SER A 142 23.52 4.25 31.76
N ALA A 143 23.13 3.94 30.53
CA ALA A 143 23.36 4.77 29.34
C ALA A 143 22.12 5.58 28.94
N TRP A 144 21.01 5.46 29.66
CA TRP A 144 19.79 6.20 29.35
C TRP A 144 19.95 7.67 29.69
N SER A 145 19.52 8.53 28.77
CA SER A 145 19.33 9.94 29.08
C SER A 145 18.11 10.13 30.01
N PRO A 146 17.99 11.28 30.69
CA PRO A 146 16.78 11.62 31.44
C PRO A 146 15.51 11.58 30.56
N THR A 147 15.63 11.93 29.28
CA THR A 147 14.54 11.86 28.29
C THR A 147 14.14 10.42 28.01
N ASP A 148 15.10 9.51 27.83
CA ASP A 148 14.82 8.09 27.57
C ASP A 148 14.09 7.44 28.76
N ALA A 149 14.54 7.75 29.97
CA ALA A 149 13.90 7.28 31.20
C ALA A 149 12.45 7.78 31.30
N ALA A 150 12.20 9.05 30.95
CA ALA A 150 10.86 9.62 30.91
C ALA A 150 9.95 8.91 29.89
N VAL A 151 10.44 8.65 28.66
CA VAL A 151 9.68 7.93 27.63
C VAL A 151 9.26 6.54 28.10
N VAL A 152 10.18 5.77 28.69
CA VAL A 152 9.88 4.44 29.22
C VAL A 152 8.92 4.51 30.42
N ALA A 153 9.09 5.49 31.31
CA ALA A 153 8.22 5.68 32.47
C ALA A 153 6.79 6.03 32.03
N THR A 154 6.62 7.00 31.14
CA THR A 154 5.31 7.41 30.58
C THR A 154 4.64 6.25 29.85
N ALA A 155 5.38 5.49 29.04
CA ALA A 155 4.83 4.31 28.36
C ALA A 155 4.30 3.27 29.36
N ARG A 156 5.02 3.03 30.47
CA ARG A 156 4.61 2.08 31.52
C ARG A 156 3.43 2.57 32.35
N GLU A 157 3.41 3.85 32.68
CA GLU A 157 2.33 4.50 33.42
C GLU A 157 1.02 4.47 32.63
N ASN A 158 1.07 4.91 31.37
CA ASN A 158 -0.10 4.99 30.50
C ASN A 158 -0.47 3.64 29.86
N ARG A 159 0.45 2.67 29.89
CA ARG A 159 0.35 1.37 29.20
C ARG A 159 0.14 1.54 27.69
N GLU A 160 0.82 2.54 27.13
CA GLU A 160 0.72 2.94 25.73
C GLU A 160 2.12 2.95 25.11
N VAL A 161 2.23 2.49 23.87
CA VAL A 161 3.49 2.40 23.15
C VAL A 161 3.27 2.79 21.70
N ASP A 162 4.07 3.73 21.21
CA ASP A 162 4.09 4.10 19.81
C ASP A 162 4.89 3.10 18.97
N MET A 163 4.33 2.75 17.81
CA MET A 163 5.02 1.99 16.76
C MET A 163 4.93 2.78 15.45
N PHE A 164 6.09 3.04 14.86
CA PHE A 164 6.19 3.66 13.54
C PHE A 164 6.51 2.59 12.51
N VAL A 165 5.66 2.49 11.49
CA VAL A 165 5.86 1.58 10.36
C VAL A 165 6.05 2.41 9.10
N SER A 166 7.21 2.25 8.46
CA SER A 166 7.52 2.84 7.15
C SER A 166 7.50 1.75 6.09
N ILE A 167 6.95 2.05 4.91
CA ILE A 167 6.78 1.11 3.81
C ILE A 167 7.30 1.77 2.54
N THR A 168 8.09 1.03 1.76
CA THR A 168 8.45 1.39 0.39
C THR A 168 7.60 0.57 -0.57
N TYR A 169 6.62 1.20 -1.20
CA TYR A 169 5.72 0.51 -2.15
C TYR A 169 6.47 0.16 -3.44
N GLY A 170 6.19 -1.02 -4.00
CA GLY A 170 6.65 -1.43 -5.33
C GLY A 170 5.58 -1.12 -6.38
N PRO A 171 5.64 0.02 -7.09
CA PRO A 171 4.55 0.44 -7.97
C PRO A 171 4.36 -0.48 -9.16
N ALA A 172 3.11 -0.70 -9.55
CA ALA A 172 2.77 -1.43 -10.76
C ALA A 172 3.11 -0.64 -12.04
N VAL A 173 3.40 -1.36 -13.13
CA VAL A 173 3.66 -0.75 -14.44
C VAL A 173 2.32 -0.37 -15.09
N HIS A 174 2.09 0.94 -15.29
CA HIS A 174 0.90 1.44 -15.99
C HIS A 174 1.17 1.77 -17.46
N ARG A 175 2.41 2.15 -17.79
CA ARG A 175 2.81 2.58 -19.14
C ARG A 175 4.10 1.86 -19.53
N LEU A 176 4.07 1.19 -20.69
CA LEU A 176 5.24 0.51 -21.26
C LEU A 176 5.54 1.13 -22.62
N LYS A 177 6.63 1.88 -22.72
CA LYS A 177 7.14 2.40 -24.00
C LYS A 177 8.14 1.41 -24.57
N VAL A 178 7.83 0.85 -25.74
CA VAL A 178 8.72 -0.08 -26.46
C VAL A 178 9.27 0.64 -27.69
N THR A 179 10.59 0.62 -27.86
CA THR A 179 11.27 1.15 -29.05
C THR A 179 11.93 0.00 -29.79
N LEU A 180 11.44 -0.28 -30.99
CA LEU A 180 12.02 -1.28 -31.89
C LEU A 180 13.05 -0.60 -32.80
N SER A 181 14.24 -1.17 -32.91
CA SER A 181 15.29 -0.69 -33.83
C SER A 181 15.83 -1.86 -34.64
N PRO A 182 15.55 -1.94 -35.95
CA PRO A 182 16.07 -3.02 -36.78
C PRO A 182 17.59 -2.87 -36.93
N ARG A 183 18.30 -4.00 -36.89
CA ARG A 183 19.70 -4.10 -37.31
C ARG A 183 19.73 -4.95 -38.56
N PHE A 184 20.38 -4.42 -39.59
CA PHE A 184 20.66 -5.11 -40.85
C PHE A 184 22.16 -5.35 -40.93
#